data_AF-A0A9X2DQD6-F1
#
_entry.id   AF-A0A9X2DQD6-F1
#
_cell.length_a   1.000
_cell.length_b   1.000
_cell.length_c   1.000
_cell.angle_alpha   90.00
_cell.angle_beta   90.00
_cell.angle_gamma   90.00
#
_symmetry.space_group_name_H-M   'P 1'
#
loop_
_entity.id
_entity.type
_entity.pdbx_description
1 polymer ?
#
loop_
_entity_poly.entity_id
_entity_poly.type
_entity_poly.pdbx_seq_one_letter_code
_entity_poly.pdbx_strand_id
1 'polypeptide(L)' 'MSQLSEAVLRRKEELIKKLLHLGVYKKDGHHLYELTLSEVETEYDNVRKRRALHKSEQS' A
#
# COMPACT_ATOMS: atom_id res chain seq x y z
N MET A 1 13.49 9.58 -18.55
CA MET A 1 12.68 9.55 -17.31
C MET A 1 13.09 10.73 -16.46
N SER A 2 12.15 11.55 -15.98
CA SER A 2 12.47 12.69 -15.11
C SER A 2 12.70 12.22 -13.66
N GLN A 3 13.47 12.96 -12.87
CA GLN A 3 13.69 12.64 -11.44
C GLN A 3 12.37 12.53 -10.66
N LEU A 4 11.36 13.34 -11.02
CA LEU A 4 10.02 13.27 -10.43
C LEU A 4 9.34 11.92 -10.69
N SER A 5 9.43 11.41 -11.92
CA SER A 5 8.86 10.10 -12.27
C SER A 5 9.53 8.95 -11.51
N GLU A 6 10.85 9.06 -11.26
CA GLU A 6 11.59 8.03 -10.53
C GLU A 6 11.23 8.04 -9.03
N ALA A 7 11.11 9.21 -8.41
CA ALA A 7 10.69 9.33 -7.02
C ALA A 7 9.29 8.74 -6.79
N VAL A 8 8.35 8.98 -7.72
CA VAL A 8 7.00 8.42 -7.70
C VAL A 8 7.03 6.90 -7.80
N LEU A 9 7.81 6.34 -8.72
CA LEU A 9 7.93 4.89 -8.90
C LEU A 9 8.55 4.21 -7.67
N ARG A 10 9.64 4.77 -7.12
CA ARG A 10 10.29 4.27 -5.90
C ARG A 10 9.32 4.26 -4.72
N ARG A 11 8.56 5.35 -4.54
CA ARG A 11 7.56 5.45 -3.49
C ARG A 11 6.46 4.40 -3.64
N LYS A 12 5.97 4.19 -4.87
CA LYS A 12 4.95 3.17 -5.15
C LYS A 12 5.49 1.77 -4.81
N GLU A 13 6.69 1.42 -5.28
CA GLU A 13 7.30 0.11 -4.99
C GLU A 13 7.51 -0.15 -3.50
N GLU A 14 7.96 0.86 -2.74
CA GLU A 14 8.11 0.73 -1.28
C GLU A 14 6.80 0.39 -0.59
N LEU A 15 5.70 1.05 -0.97
CA LEU A 15 4.40 0.81 -0.38
C LEU A 15 3.83 -0.56 -0.78
N ILE A 16 4.03 -0.98 -2.03
CA ILE A 16 3.66 -2.33 -2.49
C ILE A 16 4.40 -3.38 -1.66
N LYS A 17 5.72 -3.24 -1.46
CA LYS A 17 6.50 -4.18 -0.63
C LYS A 17 5.96 -4.26 0.80
N LYS A 18 5.58 -3.13 1.40
CA LYS A 18 4.95 -3.10 2.73
C LYS A 18 3.60 -3.80 2.75
N LEU A 19 2.74 -3.56 1.75
CA LEU A 19 1.44 -4.23 1.62
C LEU A 19 1.60 -5.75 1.47
N LEU A 20 2.55 -6.20 0.65
CA LEU A 20 2.87 -7.62 0.47
C LEU A 20 3.32 -8.26 1.79
N HIS A 21 4.17 -7.58 2.56
CA HIS A 21 4.57 -8.05 3.90
C HIS A 21 3.39 -8.13 4.89
N LEU A 22 2.35 -7.32 4.68
CA LEU A 22 1.11 -7.36 5.44
C LEU A 22 0.09 -8.37 4.90
N GLY A 23 0.45 -9.16 3.87
CA GLY A 23 -0.41 -10.19 3.26
C GLY A 23 -1.42 -9.66 2.25
N VAL A 24 -1.25 -8.43 1.75
CA VAL A 24 -2.13 -7.82 0.75
C VAL A 24 -1.48 -7.90 -0.62
N TYR A 25 -2.14 -8.59 -1.55
CA TYR A 25 -1.61 -8.85 -2.91
C TYR A 25 -2.44 -8.18 -4.01
N LYS A 26 -3.71 -7.89 -3.73
CA LYS A 26 -4.68 -7.31 -4.66
C LYS A 26 -5.69 -6.44 -3.93
N LYS A 27 -6.24 -5.45 -4.62
CA LYS A 27 -7.34 -4.59 -4.19
C LYS A 27 -8.42 -4.62 -5.27
N ASP A 28 -9.66 -4.88 -4.90
CA ASP A 28 -10.81 -4.90 -5.82
C ASP A 28 -10.61 -5.77 -7.08
N GLY A 29 -9.85 -6.87 -6.95
CA GLY A 29 -9.52 -7.78 -8.05
C GLY A 29 -8.27 -7.40 -8.86
N HIS A 30 -7.72 -6.20 -8.66
CA HIS A 30 -6.51 -5.71 -9.32
C HIS A 30 -5.25 -5.95 -8.48
N HIS A 31 -4.17 -6.36 -9.11
CA HIS A 31 -2.86 -6.47 -8.47
C HIS A 31 -2.34 -5.10 -8.05
N LEU A 32 -1.58 -5.05 -6.96
CA LEU A 32 -1.03 -3.78 -6.44
C LEU A 32 -0.16 -3.02 -7.45
N TYR A 33 0.47 -3.73 -8.39
CA TYR A 33 1.29 -3.12 -9.43
C TYR A 33 0.45 -2.41 -10.51
N GLU A 34 -0.81 -2.80 -10.68
CA GLU A 34 -1.76 -2.18 -11.61
C GLU A 34 -2.34 -0.87 -11.07
N LEU A 35 -2.27 -0.65 -9.76
CA LEU A 35 -2.79 0.54 -9.09
C LEU A 35 -1.88 1.76 -9.31
N THR A 36 -2.46 2.95 -9.30
CA THR A 36 -1.71 4.22 -9.22
C THR A 36 -1.04 4.39 -7.85
N LEU A 37 -0.08 5.32 -7.73
CA LEU A 37 0.57 5.59 -6.44
C LEU A 37 -0.46 5.96 -5.36
N SER A 38 -1.41 6.85 -5.67
CA SER A 38 -2.42 7.31 -4.72
C SER A 38 -3.35 6.18 -4.25
N GLU A 39 -3.67 5.23 -5.12
CA GLU A 39 -4.45 4.04 -4.75
C GLU A 39 -3.67 3.10 -3.83
N VAL A 40 -2.38 2.90 -4.10
CA VAL A 40 -1.49 2.12 -3.22
C VAL A 40 -1.35 2.79 -1.84
N GLU A 41 -1.19 4.11 -1.80
CA GLU A 41 -1.14 4.90 -0.56
C GLU A 41 -2.42 4.75 0.26
N THR A 42 -3.56 4.91 -0.39
CA THR A 42 -4.88 4.76 0.23
C THR A 42 -5.06 3.36 0.82
N GLU A 43 -4.69 2.31 0.07
CA GLU A 43 -4.80 0.94 0.56
C GLU A 43 -3.87 0.68 1.75
N TYR A 44 -2.64 1.18 1.70
CA TYR A 44 -1.71 1.05 2.81
C TYR A 44 -2.24 1.68 4.10
N ASP A 45 -2.80 2.89 4.01
CA ASP A 45 -3.40 3.56 5.17
C ASP A 45 -4.64 2.81 5.69
N ASN A 46 -5.47 2.26 4.79
CA ASN A 46 -6.61 1.44 5.19
C ASN A 46 -6.16 0.17 5.91
N VAL A 47 -5.16 -0.54 5.41
CA VAL A 47 -4.59 -1.73 6.09
C VAL A 47 -4.04 -1.37 7.45
N ARG A 48 -3.32 -0.25 7.57
CA ARG A 48 -2.77 0.24 8.85
C ARG A 48 -3.87 0.54 9.85
N LYS A 49 -4.93 1.26 9.43
CA LYS A 49 -6.09 1.59 10.27
C LYS A 49 -6.80 0.32 10.74
N ARG A 50 -7.09 -0.61 9.82
CA ARG A 50 -7.69 -1.91 10.17
C ARG A 50 -6.86 -2.63 11.23
N ARG A 51 -5.53 -2.74 11.04
CA ARG A 51 -4.65 -3.40 12.02
C ARG A 51 -4.52 -2.66 13.35
N ALA A 52 -4.58 -1.33 13.37
CA ALA A 52 -4.56 -0.55 14.60
C ALA A 52 -5.82 -0.79 15.44
N LEU A 53 -6.99 -0.83 14.78
CA LEU A 53 -8.28 -1.11 15.44
C LEU A 53 -8.31 -2.51 16.07
N HIS A 54 -7.74 -3.52 15.41
CA HIS A 54 -7.69 -4.87 15.97
C HIS A 54 -6.74 -4.98 17.19
N LYS A 55 -5.76 -4.08 17.34
CA LYS A 55 -4.85 -4.08 18.50
C LYS A 55 -5.47 -3.46 19.75
N SER A 56 -6.41 -2.51 19.60
CA SER A 56 -7.09 -1.87 20.73
C SER A 56 -8.14 -2.74 21.39
N GLU A 57 -8.67 -3.76 20.71
CA GLU A 57 -9.69 -4.67 21.27
C GLU A 57 -9.08 -5.87 22.02
N GLN A 58 -7.76 -6.05 21.96
CA GLN A 58 -7.03 -7.16 22.61
C GLN A 58 -6.15 -6.69 23.79
N SER A 59 -6.21 -5.40 24.16
CA SER A 59 -5.46 -4.83 25.30
C SER A 59 -6.35 -4.53 26.49
#